data_AF-A0A8S4S7X8-F1
#
_entry.id   AF-A0A8S4S7X8-F1
#
_cell.length_a   1.000
_cell.length_b   1.000
_cell.length_c   1.000
_cell.angle_alpha   90.00
_cell.angle_beta   90.00
_cell.angle_gamma   90.00
#
_symmetry.space_group_name_H-M   'P 1'
#
loop_
_entity.id
_entity.type
_entity.pdbx_description
1 polymer ?
#
loop_
_entity_poly.entity_id
_entity_poly.type
_entity_poly.pdbx_seq_one_letter_code
_entity_poly.pdbx_strand_id
1 'polypeptide(L)'
;MVIYKTGVCVLSWHHCCKLQAARRIDNVYGAGVETKVDNEELKAVVEADPSQTASELAAGCDVSDKTVLFRLNKIGKVKKLQSWVPHELSAANRQTRVDCSVTLLNWSNNEGILNRIIIFDKKWIPITIADCNS
;
A
#
# COMPACT_ATOMS: atom_id res chain seq x y z
N MET A 1 -5.41 -14.44 2.22
CA MET A 1 -5.59 -13.00 1.91
C MET A 1 -4.38 -12.26 2.46
N VAL A 2 -3.26 -12.31 1.74
CA VAL A 2 -1.94 -11.89 2.22
C VAL A 2 -1.89 -10.38 2.34
N ILE A 3 -1.52 -9.90 3.50
CA ILE A 3 -1.01 -8.57 3.69
C ILE A 3 0.54 -8.76 3.80
N TYR A 4 1.38 -7.74 3.63
CA TYR A 4 2.85 -7.68 3.35
C TYR A 4 3.88 -8.74 3.82
N LYS A 5 4.83 -9.15 2.96
CA LYS A 5 6.15 -9.71 3.35
C LYS A 5 7.28 -8.70 3.07
N THR A 6 8.11 -8.48 4.09
CA THR A 6 9.51 -7.97 4.12
C THR A 6 9.88 -6.67 3.40
N GLY A 7 10.38 -5.71 4.18
CA GLY A 7 11.52 -4.88 3.80
C GLY A 7 11.19 -3.45 3.37
N VAL A 8 11.50 -2.51 4.28
CA VAL A 8 11.60 -1.06 4.06
C VAL A 8 10.27 -0.30 3.96
N CYS A 9 9.66 -0.05 5.13
CA CYS A 9 8.78 1.10 5.30
C CYS A 9 9.61 2.38 5.27
N VAL A 10 9.59 3.12 4.15
CA VAL A 10 9.81 4.56 4.20
C VAL A 10 8.44 5.21 4.41
N LEU A 11 8.28 5.83 5.57
CA LEU A 11 7.12 6.59 5.97
C LEU A 11 6.73 7.58 4.87
N SER A 12 5.59 7.33 4.22
CA SER A 12 4.80 8.37 3.55
C SER A 12 3.34 7.94 3.52
N TRP A 13 2.68 8.15 4.65
CA TRP A 13 1.24 8.34 4.66
C TRP A 13 0.98 9.67 3.97
N HIS A 14 0.44 9.68 2.75
CA HIS A 14 -0.54 10.69 2.28
C HIS A 14 -1.03 10.51 0.84
N HIS A 15 -0.57 9.54 0.04
CA HIS A 15 -1.00 9.45 -1.36
C HIS A 15 -1.42 8.06 -1.83
N CYS A 16 -2.43 7.47 -1.18
CA CYS A 16 -3.14 6.31 -1.74
C CYS A 16 -4.59 6.30 -1.24
N CYS A 17 -5.37 7.28 -1.70
CA CYS A 17 -6.79 7.42 -1.33
C CYS A 17 -7.69 7.80 -2.53
N LYS A 18 -7.38 7.32 -3.75
CA LYS A 18 -8.24 7.63 -4.92
C LYS A 18 -8.68 6.47 -5.80
N LEU A 19 -8.50 5.21 -5.39
CA LEU A 19 -9.06 4.08 -6.14
C LEU A 19 -9.65 3.01 -5.22
N GLN A 20 -10.79 3.33 -4.61
CA GLN A 20 -11.93 2.41 -4.50
C GLN A 20 -13.13 3.14 -3.91
N ALA A 21 -13.83 3.87 -4.79
CA ALA A 21 -15.21 4.20 -4.53
C ALA A 21 -16.05 2.91 -4.55
N ALA A 22 -16.88 2.79 -3.52
CA ALA A 22 -18.12 2.00 -3.46
C ALA A 22 -18.01 0.47 -3.63
N ARG A 23 -17.81 -0.22 -2.51
CA ARG A 23 -18.67 -1.38 -2.19
C ARG A 23 -19.37 -1.11 -0.87
N ARG A 24 -20.57 -0.55 -0.99
CA ARG A 24 -21.54 -0.42 0.11
C ARG A 24 -21.96 -1.85 0.48
N ILE A 25 -21.44 -2.36 1.58
CA ILE A 25 -21.98 -3.58 2.19
C ILE A 25 -23.19 -3.10 2.99
N ASP A 26 -24.37 -3.19 2.40
CA ASP A 26 -25.62 -2.93 3.12
C ASP A 26 -25.77 -4.00 4.20
N ASN A 27 -25.73 -3.58 5.46
CA ASN A 27 -25.71 -4.46 6.62
C ASN A 27 -27.11 -4.48 7.24
N VAL A 28 -27.87 -5.53 6.96
CA VAL A 28 -28.99 -5.94 7.81
C VAL A 28 -28.41 -6.93 8.80
N TYR A 29 -28.27 -6.53 10.06
CA TYR A 29 -28.60 -7.27 11.29
C TYR A 29 -28.16 -6.40 12.46
N GLY A 30 -29.17 -5.95 13.22
CA GLY A 30 -29.02 -5.01 14.32
C GLY A 30 -28.57 -5.63 15.63
N ALA A 31 -28.38 -4.74 16.59
CA ALA A 31 -28.35 -4.94 18.04
C ALA A 31 -27.29 -5.91 18.61
N GLY A 32 -26.27 -5.31 19.24
CA GLY A 32 -25.83 -5.75 20.56
C GLY A 32 -25.10 -7.08 20.69
N VAL A 33 -24.02 -7.30 19.92
CA VAL A 33 -23.06 -8.35 20.29
C VAL A 33 -21.71 -7.71 20.62
N GLU A 34 -21.50 -7.48 21.91
CA GLU A 34 -20.18 -7.27 22.50
C GLU A 34 -19.39 -8.57 22.30
N THR A 35 -18.69 -8.65 21.17
CA THR A 35 -17.80 -9.77 20.87
C THR A 35 -16.49 -9.58 21.64
N LYS A 36 -15.89 -10.67 22.13
CA LYS A 36 -14.76 -10.73 23.07
C LYS A 36 -13.44 -10.08 22.62
N VAL A 37 -13.33 -9.64 21.37
CA VAL A 37 -12.10 -9.09 20.83
C VAL A 37 -12.03 -7.61 21.19
N ASP A 38 -10.93 -7.14 21.77
CA ASP A 38 -10.72 -5.71 21.97
C ASP A 38 -10.28 -5.05 20.65
N ASN A 39 -10.80 -3.86 20.36
CA ASN A 39 -10.47 -3.15 19.13
C ASN A 39 -9.05 -2.58 19.16
N GLU A 40 -8.54 -2.19 20.33
CA GLU A 40 -7.16 -1.71 20.45
C GLU A 40 -6.18 -2.88 20.36
N GLU A 41 -6.49 -4.03 20.94
CA GLU A 41 -5.73 -5.27 20.76
C GLU A 41 -5.67 -5.70 19.28
N LEU A 42 -6.80 -5.76 18.59
CA LEU A 42 -6.84 -6.11 17.16
C LEU A 42 -6.04 -5.12 16.31
N LYS A 43 -6.09 -3.83 16.65
CA LYS A 43 -5.30 -2.79 15.97
C LYS A 43 -3.80 -2.98 16.22
N ALA A 44 -3.39 -3.28 17.45
CA ALA A 44 -1.99 -3.53 17.80
C ALA A 44 -1.44 -4.74 17.05
N VAL A 45 -2.21 -5.83 16.96
CA VAL A 45 -1.83 -7.04 16.21
C VAL A 45 -1.63 -6.75 14.72
N VAL A 46 -2.56 -6.01 14.11
CA VAL A 46 -2.47 -5.62 12.69
C VAL A 46 -1.37 -4.60 12.42
N GLU A 47 -0.99 -3.77 13.39
CA GLU A 47 0.14 -2.84 13.25
C GLU A 47 1.50 -3.53 13.46
N ALA A 48 1.56 -4.53 14.34
CA ALA A 48 2.77 -5.32 14.59
C ALA A 48 3.12 -6.22 13.41
N ASP A 49 2.13 -6.93 12.88
CA ASP A 49 2.28 -7.66 11.63
C ASP A 49 1.14 -7.29 10.68
N PRO A 50 1.37 -6.29 9.82
CA PRO A 50 0.43 -5.97 8.78
C PRO A 50 0.10 -7.20 7.96
N SER A 51 0.96 -8.23 7.88
CA SER A 51 0.89 -9.31 6.91
C SER A 51 -0.28 -10.27 7.01
N GLN A 52 -0.89 -10.28 8.18
CA GLN A 52 -1.80 -11.34 8.57
C GLN A 52 -3.08 -11.30 7.76
N THR A 53 -3.56 -12.48 7.42
CA THR A 53 -4.83 -12.63 6.74
C THR A 53 -5.99 -12.49 7.74
N ALA A 54 -7.16 -12.06 7.27
CA ALA A 54 -8.36 -12.01 8.13
C ALA A 54 -8.71 -13.37 8.76
N SER A 55 -8.31 -14.47 8.11
CA SER A 55 -8.52 -15.84 8.62
C SER A 55 -7.52 -16.21 9.71
N GLU A 56 -6.26 -15.76 9.62
CA GLU A 56 -5.26 -15.94 10.68
C GLU A 56 -5.63 -15.11 11.92
N LEU A 57 -6.08 -13.88 11.72
CA LEU A 57 -6.61 -13.04 12.80
C LEU A 57 -7.86 -13.65 13.43
N ALA A 58 -8.76 -14.22 12.63
CA ALA A 58 -9.95 -14.91 13.09
C ALA A 58 -9.61 -16.15 13.93
N ALA A 59 -8.63 -16.95 13.51
CA ALA A 59 -8.15 -18.10 14.25
C ALA A 59 -7.49 -17.70 15.58
N GLY A 60 -6.69 -16.63 15.60
CA GLY A 60 -6.07 -16.12 16.83
C GLY A 60 -7.07 -15.52 17.83
N CYS A 61 -8.16 -14.95 17.33
CA CYS A 61 -9.20 -14.33 18.15
C CYS A 61 -10.41 -15.25 18.43
N ASP A 62 -10.40 -16.50 17.95
CA ASP A 62 -11.53 -17.47 18.01
C ASP A 62 -12.87 -16.85 17.56
N VAL A 63 -12.84 -16.12 16.45
CA VAL A 63 -14.03 -15.46 15.87
C VAL A 63 -14.13 -15.79 14.39
N SER A 64 -15.30 -15.54 13.79
CA SER A 64 -15.46 -15.70 12.35
C SER A 64 -14.70 -14.62 11.56
N ASP A 65 -14.18 -14.98 10.39
CA ASP A 65 -13.53 -14.06 9.43
C ASP A 65 -14.38 -12.81 9.14
N LYS A 66 -15.71 -12.97 9.06
CA LYS A 66 -16.65 -11.87 8.81
C LYS A 66 -16.65 -10.86 9.96
N THR A 67 -16.59 -11.34 11.20
CA THR A 67 -16.53 -10.49 12.40
C THR A 67 -15.24 -9.67 12.44
N VAL A 68 -14.10 -10.29 12.08
CA VAL A 68 -12.81 -9.60 12.00
C VAL A 68 -12.84 -8.53 10.92
N LEU A 69 -13.30 -8.85 9.71
CA LEU A 69 -13.43 -7.90 8.61
C LEU A 69 -14.30 -6.69 8.98
N PHE A 70 -15.44 -6.94 9.63
CA PHE A 70 -16.32 -5.87 10.10
C PHE A 70 -15.61 -4.94 11.10
N ARG A 71 -14.87 -5.51 12.05
CA ARG A 71 -14.13 -4.74 13.05
C ARG A 71 -12.97 -3.95 12.47
N LEU A 72 -12.21 -4.55 11.54
CA LEU A 72 -11.16 -3.85 10.81
C LEU A 72 -11.72 -2.63 10.06
N ASN A 73 -12.89 -2.77 9.44
CA ASN A 73 -13.57 -1.66 8.79
C ASN A 73 -14.01 -0.58 9.80
N LYS A 74 -14.50 -0.98 10.99
CA LYS A 74 -14.87 -0.04 12.08
C LYS A 74 -13.66 0.75 12.60
N ILE A 75 -12.48 0.14 12.63
CA ILE A 75 -11.20 0.78 13.02
C ILE A 75 -10.60 1.59 11.84
N GLY A 76 -11.17 1.51 10.64
CA GLY A 76 -10.69 2.20 9.44
C GLY A 76 -9.48 1.53 8.78
N LYS A 77 -9.19 0.27 9.13
CA LYS A 77 -8.15 -0.53 8.48
C LYS A 77 -8.74 -1.15 7.21
N VAL A 78 -8.19 -0.76 6.07
CA VAL A 78 -8.58 -1.29 4.75
C VAL A 78 -7.44 -2.05 4.12
N LYS A 79 -7.77 -3.13 3.40
CA LYS A 79 -6.78 -3.88 2.63
C LYS A 79 -6.25 -3.01 1.49
N LYS A 80 -4.93 -2.78 1.47
CA LYS A 80 -4.23 -2.18 0.34
C LYS A 80 -3.41 -3.26 -0.36
N LEU A 81 -3.39 -3.20 -1.70
CA LEU A 81 -2.48 -4.04 -2.47
C LEU A 81 -1.05 -3.51 -2.34
N GLN A 82 -0.08 -4.42 -2.46
CA GLN A 82 1.33 -4.07 -2.56
C GLN A 82 1.52 -3.13 -3.75
N SER A 83 2.23 -2.03 -3.55
CA SER A 83 2.80 -1.29 -4.67
C SER A 83 4.00 -2.08 -5.19
N TRP A 84 4.07 -2.32 -6.49
CA TRP A 84 5.23 -2.96 -7.10
C TRP A 84 6.46 -2.06 -6.96
N VAL A 85 7.52 -2.58 -6.33
CA VAL A 85 8.81 -1.90 -6.22
C VAL A 85 9.78 -2.58 -7.20
N PRO A 86 10.36 -1.85 -8.18
CA PRO A 86 11.13 -2.46 -9.26
C PRO A 86 12.39 -3.21 -8.79
N HIS A 87 13.02 -2.74 -7.72
CA HIS A 87 14.27 -3.30 -7.22
C HIS A 87 14.40 -3.07 -5.72
N GLU A 88 14.97 -4.04 -5.03
CA GLU A 88 15.42 -3.87 -3.65
C GLU A 88 16.69 -3.02 -3.64
N LEU A 89 16.66 -1.90 -2.92
CA LEU A 89 17.81 -1.01 -2.81
C LEU A 89 18.74 -1.46 -1.68
N SER A 90 20.05 -1.45 -1.93
CA SER A 90 21.05 -1.50 -0.85
C SER A 90 21.03 -0.21 -0.03
N ALA A 91 21.59 -0.25 1.18
CA ALA A 91 21.71 0.95 2.02
C ALA A 91 22.52 2.07 1.33
N ALA A 92 23.60 1.70 0.64
CA ALA A 92 24.41 2.65 -0.13
C ALA A 92 23.60 3.27 -1.29
N ASN A 93 22.86 2.45 -2.06
CA ASN A 93 22.05 2.96 -3.18
C ASN A 93 20.94 3.90 -2.69
N ARG A 94 20.35 3.63 -1.51
CA ARG A 94 19.39 4.55 -0.88
C ARG A 94 20.03 5.89 -0.57
N GLN A 95 21.21 5.88 0.06
CA GLN A 95 21.91 7.11 0.42
C GLN A 95 22.26 7.95 -0.81
N THR A 96 22.86 7.34 -1.84
CA THR A 96 23.18 8.01 -3.10
C THR A 96 21.94 8.65 -3.73
N ARG A 97 20.80 7.94 -3.75
CA ARG A 97 19.54 8.50 -4.28
C ARG A 97 19.07 9.71 -3.49
N VAL A 98 19.19 9.71 -2.16
CA VAL A 98 18.85 10.86 -1.31
C VAL A 98 19.77 12.04 -1.62
N ASP A 99 21.08 11.81 -1.65
CA ASP A 99 22.08 12.87 -1.87
C ASP A 99 21.90 13.53 -3.26
N CYS A 100 21.68 12.73 -4.31
CA CYS A 100 21.36 13.23 -5.64
C CYS A 100 20.06 14.03 -5.65
N SER A 101 19.03 13.57 -4.95
CA SER A 101 17.73 14.25 -4.90
C SER A 101 17.81 15.60 -4.19
N VAL A 102 18.54 15.68 -3.07
CA VAL A 102 18.75 16.94 -2.33
C VAL A 102 19.51 17.94 -3.19
N THR A 103 20.55 17.49 -3.89
CA THR A 103 21.34 18.33 -4.79
C THR A 103 20.47 18.89 -5.93
N LEU A 104 19.71 18.03 -6.60
CA LEU A 104 18.80 18.43 -7.68
C LEU A 104 17.70 19.38 -7.19
N LEU A 105 17.15 19.16 -5.99
CA LEU A 105 16.15 20.04 -5.39
C LEU A 105 16.71 21.44 -5.14
N ASN A 106 17.93 21.52 -4.59
CA ASN A 106 18.60 22.80 -4.34
C ASN A 106 18.87 23.55 -5.65
N TRP A 107 19.35 22.86 -6.68
CA TRP A 107 19.55 23.46 -8.00
C TRP A 107 18.24 23.90 -8.65
N SER A 108 17.16 23.12 -8.49
CA SER A 108 15.84 23.51 -8.98
C SER A 108 15.35 24.80 -8.34
N ASN A 109 15.54 24.95 -7.03
CA ASN A 109 15.09 26.13 -6.29
C ASN A 109 15.92 27.37 -6.60
N ASN A 110 17.22 27.21 -6.86
CA ASN A 110 18.14 28.34 -7.02
C ASN A 110 18.36 28.76 -8.47
N GLU A 111 18.38 27.81 -9.42
CA GLU A 111 18.83 28.06 -10.81
C GLU A 111 17.77 27.75 -11.88
N GLY A 112 16.60 27.22 -11.50
CA GLY A 112 15.48 27.00 -12.44
C GLY A 112 15.79 25.97 -13.54
N ILE A 113 16.42 24.85 -13.16
CA ILE A 113 16.96 23.85 -14.11
C ILE A 113 15.89 23.08 -14.91
N LEU A 114 14.65 23.00 -14.43
CA LEU A 114 13.60 22.16 -15.03
C LEU A 114 13.33 22.50 -16.50
N ASN A 115 13.40 23.78 -16.87
CA ASN A 115 13.17 24.23 -18.24
C ASN A 115 14.33 23.92 -19.20
N ARG A 116 15.48 23.47 -18.68
CA ARG A 116 16.69 23.16 -19.46
C ARG A 116 16.91 21.65 -19.64
N ILE A 117 16.22 20.83 -18.85
CA ILE A 117 16.42 19.38 -18.87
C ILE A 117 15.62 18.77 -20.02
N ILE A 118 16.32 18.02 -20.88
CA ILE A 118 15.71 17.13 -21.88
C ILE A 118 15.90 15.70 -21.38
N ILE A 119 14.80 14.99 -21.12
CA ILE A 119 14.82 13.60 -20.66
C ILE A 119 14.57 12.69 -21.87
N PHE A 120 15.36 11.63 -21.99
CA PHE A 120 15.14 10.57 -22.97
C PHE A 120 15.11 9.22 -22.26
N ASP A 121 14.06 8.45 -22.50
CA ASP A 121 13.93 7.08 -22.02
C ASP A 121 13.55 6.15 -23.18
N LYS A 122 14.09 4.93 -23.18
CA LYS A 122 13.81 3.94 -24.21
C LYS A 122 12.76 2.97 -23.67
N LYS A 123 11.56 3.04 -24.23
CA LYS A 123 10.48 2.10 -23.94
C LYS A 123 10.31 1.11 -25.08
N TRP A 124 10.35 -0.18 -24.76
CA TRP A 124 10.01 -1.25 -25.71
C TRP A 124 8.50 -1.27 -25.96
N ILE A 125 8.10 -1.30 -27.23
CA ILE A 125 6.71 -1.50 -27.65
C ILE A 125 6.61 -2.92 -28.22
N PRO A 126 5.90 -3.85 -27.56
CA PRO A 126 5.68 -5.16 -28.11
C PRO A 126 4.72 -5.07 -29.30
N ILE A 127 5.10 -5.63 -30.45
CA ILE A 127 4.19 -5.79 -31.60
C ILE A 127 3.36 -7.04 -31.36
N THR A 128 2.03 -6.93 -31.41
CA THR A 128 1.15 -8.09 -31.30
C THR A 128 0.84 -8.64 -32.69
N ILE A 129 0.81 -9.97 -32.83
CA ILE A 129 0.58 -10.65 -34.11
C ILE A 129 -0.81 -10.31 -34.71
N ALA A 130 -1.72 -9.76 -33.91
CA ALA A 130 -3.03 -9.28 -34.36
C ALA A 130 -2.95 -8.06 -35.30
N ASP A 131 -1.85 -7.28 -35.25
CA ASP A 131 -1.67 -6.07 -36.06
C ASP A 131 -1.17 -6.38 -37.49
N CYS A 132 -0.80 -7.64 -37.78
CA CYS A 132 -0.22 -8.08 -39.05
C CYS A 132 -1.23 -8.68 -40.06
N ASN A 133 -2.52 -8.72 -39.73
CA ASN A 133 -3.56 -9.35 -40.56
C ASN A 133 -4.57 -8.36 -41.18
N SER A 134 -4.15 -7.13 -41.52
CA SER A 134 -4.96 -6.21 -42.35
C SER A 134 -4.49 -6.20 -43.80
#